data_AF-A0A9X0BI24-F1
#
_entry.id   AF-A0A9X0BI24-F1
#
_cell.length_a   1.000
_cell.length_b   1.000
_cell.length_c   1.000
_cell.angle_alpha   90.00
_cell.angle_beta   90.00
_cell.angle_gamma   90.00
#
_symmetry.space_group_name_H-M   'P 1'
#
loop_
_entity.id
_entity.type
_entity.pdbx_description
1 polymer ?
#
loop_
_entity_poly.entity_id
_entity_poly.type
_entity_poly.pdbx_seq_one_letter_code
_entity_poly.pdbx_strand_id
1 'polypeptide(L)'
;MPSTSPTSSNRPKSVKNSIRQKQGRRKSSLMRKAAEYSKMCDADVCVGIRLGETGQIFILLADASGFWAFLGSQLNSYYPALKLVTDQDLELSDKDTPG
;
A
#
# COMPACT_ATOMS: atom_id res chain seq x y z
N MET A 1 3.18 -28.35 -46.55
CA MET A 1 3.72 -27.14 -45.91
C MET A 1 2.61 -26.10 -45.83
N PRO A 2 2.15 -25.74 -44.62
CA PRO A 2 1.73 -24.37 -44.37
C PRO A 2 2.48 -23.80 -43.16
N SER A 3 3.17 -22.70 -43.44
CA SER A 3 3.74 -21.78 -42.46
C SER A 3 2.64 -21.17 -41.59
N THR A 4 2.77 -21.27 -40.27
CA THR A 4 2.04 -20.41 -39.33
C THR A 4 3.02 -19.51 -38.60
N SER A 5 2.74 -18.21 -38.73
CA SER A 5 3.47 -17.05 -38.23
C SER A 5 3.64 -17.02 -36.71
N PRO A 6 4.68 -16.37 -36.17
CA PRO A 6 4.91 -16.29 -34.74
C PRO A 6 3.88 -15.39 -34.05
N THR A 7 3.26 -15.92 -33.00
CA THR A 7 2.34 -15.21 -32.10
C THR A 7 3.03 -14.01 -31.46
N SER A 8 2.75 -12.83 -32.00
CA SER A 8 3.08 -11.55 -31.40
C SER A 8 2.07 -11.21 -30.29
N SER A 9 2.58 -10.54 -29.27
CA SER A 9 1.86 -9.73 -28.28
C SER A 9 1.42 -10.40 -26.97
N ASN A 10 2.14 -10.09 -25.89
CA ASN A 10 1.61 -9.71 -24.55
C ASN A 10 2.65 -9.72 -23.39
N ARG A 11 3.93 -10.05 -23.63
CA ARG A 11 4.97 -10.09 -22.58
C ARG A 11 5.14 -8.82 -21.70
N PRO A 12 5.08 -7.57 -22.18
CA PRO A 12 5.42 -6.42 -21.34
C PRO A 12 4.32 -6.02 -20.34
N LYS A 13 3.04 -6.35 -20.60
CA LYS A 13 1.93 -6.01 -19.68
C LYS A 13 1.91 -6.93 -18.46
N SER A 14 2.19 -8.22 -18.66
CA SER A 14 2.24 -9.23 -17.58
C SER A 14 3.29 -8.90 -16.51
N VAL A 15 4.51 -8.51 -16.92
CA VAL A 15 5.60 -8.17 -15.98
C VAL A 15 5.29 -6.90 -15.19
N LYS A 16 4.74 -5.86 -15.82
CA LYS A 16 4.34 -4.63 -15.13
C LYS A 16 3.24 -4.88 -14.10
N ASN A 17 2.28 -5.74 -14.44
CA ASN A 17 1.21 -6.14 -13.52
C ASN A 17 1.77 -6.92 -12.31
N SER A 18 2.75 -7.81 -12.52
CA SER A 18 3.37 -8.56 -11.41
C SER A 18 4.20 -7.66 -10.48
N ILE A 19 4.89 -6.64 -11.03
CA ILE A 19 5.61 -5.64 -10.24
C ILE A 19 4.65 -4.84 -9.36
N ARG A 20 3.55 -4.34 -9.94
CA ARG A 20 2.54 -3.57 -9.20
C ARG A 20 1.88 -4.40 -8.10
N GLN A 21 1.60 -5.68 -8.36
CA GLN A 21 1.09 -6.60 -7.36
C GLN A 21 2.10 -6.81 -6.22
N LYS A 22 3.38 -7.00 -6.54
CA LYS A 22 4.45 -7.13 -5.54
C LYS A 22 4.62 -5.87 -4.70
N GLN A 23 4.54 -4.69 -5.31
CA GLN A 23 4.56 -3.40 -4.62
C GLN A 23 3.38 -3.27 -3.65
N GLY A 24 2.16 -3.62 -4.11
CA GLY A 24 0.96 -3.64 -3.27
C GLY A 24 1.11 -4.54 -2.04
N ARG A 25 1.53 -5.79 -2.23
CA ARG A 25 1.79 -6.75 -1.13
C ARG A 25 2.83 -6.24 -0.14
N ARG A 26 3.92 -5.63 -0.60
CA ARG A 26 4.95 -5.05 0.27
C ARG A 26 4.43 -3.86 1.06
N LYS A 27 3.64 -2.98 0.43
CA LYS A 27 2.99 -1.86 1.11
C LYS A 27 2.06 -2.35 2.22
N SER A 28 1.17 -3.29 1.93
CA SER A 28 0.24 -3.82 2.94
C SER A 28 0.98 -4.51 4.08
N SER A 29 1.99 -5.33 3.78
CA SER A 29 2.78 -6.01 4.81
C SER A 29 3.55 -5.04 5.70
N LEU A 30 4.11 -3.95 5.14
CA LEU A 30 4.78 -2.92 5.92
C LEU A 30 3.82 -2.22 6.90
N MET A 31 2.65 -1.79 6.40
CA MET A 31 1.63 -1.16 7.25
C MET A 31 1.16 -2.10 8.37
N ARG A 32 0.90 -3.38 8.03
CA ARG A 32 0.50 -4.39 9.01
C ARG A 32 1.54 -4.59 10.11
N LYS A 33 2.82 -4.72 9.75
CA LYS A 33 3.90 -4.88 10.74
C LYS A 33 4.07 -3.65 11.63
N ALA A 34 3.84 -2.46 11.10
CA ALA A 34 3.87 -1.22 11.88
C ALA A 34 2.74 -1.20 12.94
N ALA A 35 1.52 -1.57 12.54
CA ALA A 35 0.39 -1.69 13.45
C ALA A 35 0.60 -2.81 14.50
N GLU A 36 1.12 -3.97 14.09
CA GLU A 36 1.47 -5.06 15.01
C GLU A 36 2.52 -4.63 16.03
N TYR A 37 3.57 -3.93 15.59
CA TYR A 37 4.62 -3.43 16.48
C TYR A 37 4.09 -2.41 17.49
N SER A 38 3.26 -1.47 17.03
CA SER A 38 2.58 -0.52 17.92
C SER A 38 1.83 -1.24 19.05
N LYS A 39 1.03 -2.26 18.70
CA LYS A 39 0.27 -3.06 19.67
C LYS A 39 1.14 -3.91 20.60
N MET A 40 2.20 -4.53 20.07
CA MET A 40 3.09 -5.40 20.86
C MET A 40 3.98 -4.63 21.84
N CYS A 41 4.37 -3.40 21.48
CA CYS A 41 5.37 -2.64 22.21
C CYS A 41 4.81 -1.37 22.87
N ASP A 42 3.49 -1.15 22.81
CA ASP A 42 2.82 0.09 23.26
C ASP A 42 3.52 1.34 22.71
N ALA A 43 3.81 1.29 21.42
CA ALA A 43 4.59 2.31 20.72
C ALA A 43 3.72 3.10 19.76
N ASP A 44 3.89 4.43 19.74
CA ASP A 44 3.22 5.29 18.77
C ASP A 44 3.99 5.31 17.43
N VAL A 45 3.43 4.67 16.41
CA VAL A 45 4.08 4.48 15.12
C VAL A 45 3.36 5.26 14.02
N CYS A 46 4.12 5.97 13.19
CA CYS A 46 3.61 6.62 11.98
C CYS A 46 4.40 6.11 10.75
N VAL A 47 3.69 5.70 9.70
CA VAL A 47 4.31 5.28 8.43
C VAL A 47 3.75 6.13 7.28
N GLY A 48 4.63 6.87 6.61
CA GLY A 48 4.32 7.62 5.39
C GLY A 48 4.98 7.01 4.16
N ILE A 49 4.21 6.79 3.10
CA ILE A 49 4.70 6.22 1.83
C ILE A 49 4.28 7.11 0.68
N ARG A 50 5.24 7.66 -0.06
CA ARG A 50 4.99 8.35 -1.33
C ARG A 50 5.41 7.49 -2.50
N LEU A 51 4.48 7.13 -3.37
CA LEU A 51 4.78 6.43 -4.62
C LEU A 51 5.31 7.42 -5.64
N GLY A 52 6.59 7.32 -5.99
CA GLY A 52 7.24 8.22 -6.96
C GLY A 52 6.54 8.25 -8.32
N GLU A 53 6.03 7.11 -8.80
CA GLU A 53 5.36 7.02 -10.11
C GLU A 53 4.02 7.75 -10.18
N THR A 54 3.24 7.77 -9.08
CA THR A 54 1.87 8.31 -9.08
C THR A 54 1.71 9.57 -8.23
N GLY A 55 2.74 9.91 -7.44
CA GLY A 55 2.65 10.93 -6.40
C GLY A 55 1.73 10.57 -5.24
N GLN A 56 1.06 9.41 -5.25
CA GLN A 56 0.14 9.02 -4.18
C GLN A 56 0.87 8.86 -2.86
N ILE A 57 0.28 9.44 -1.81
CA ILE A 57 0.78 9.36 -0.46
C ILE A 57 -0.19 8.52 0.38
N PHE A 58 0.36 7.52 1.06
CA PHE A 58 -0.35 6.68 2.03
C PHE A 58 0.22 6.95 3.41
N ILE A 59 -0.66 7.11 4.39
CA ILE A 59 -0.25 7.33 5.77
C ILE A 59 -1.01 6.36 6.67
N LEU A 60 -0.27 5.68 7.54
CA LEU A 60 -0.80 4.92 8.66
C LEU A 60 -0.36 5.64 9.93
N LEU A 61 -1.34 5.93 10.78
CA LEU A 61 -1.13 6.35 12.17
C LEU A 61 -1.58 5.18 13.05
N ALA A 62 -0.61 4.53 13.69
CA ALA A 62 -0.83 3.44 14.62
C ALA A 62 -0.32 3.91 16.00
N ASP A 63 -1.13 4.76 16.62
CA ASP A 63 -0.83 5.43 17.88
C ASP A 63 -2.05 5.36 18.81
N ALA A 64 -1.94 4.54 19.86
CA ALA A 64 -3.00 4.45 20.86
C ALA A 64 -3.12 5.74 21.70
N SER A 65 -2.02 6.49 21.83
CA SER A 65 -1.98 7.75 22.58
C SER A 65 -2.53 8.95 21.80
N GLY A 66 -2.68 8.82 20.47
CA GLY A 66 -2.99 9.94 19.58
C GLY A 66 -1.85 10.94 19.42
N PHE A 67 -0.61 10.60 19.79
CA PHE A 67 0.56 11.48 19.68
C PHE A 67 0.75 12.06 18.29
N TRP A 68 0.41 11.31 17.24
CA TRP A 68 0.53 11.75 15.85
C TRP A 68 -0.73 12.43 15.30
N ALA A 69 -1.73 12.74 16.13
CA ALA A 69 -2.97 13.41 15.69
C ALA A 69 -2.72 14.72 14.94
N PHE A 70 -1.65 15.47 15.29
CA PHE A 70 -1.30 16.72 14.62
C PHE A 70 -0.91 16.51 13.15
N LEU A 71 -0.38 15.34 12.77
CA LEU A 71 -0.06 15.02 11.38
C LEU A 71 -1.33 14.99 10.54
N GLY A 72 -2.42 14.40 11.04
CA GLY A 72 -3.70 14.36 10.31
C GLY A 72 -4.14 15.75 9.83
N SER A 73 -4.03 16.76 10.70
CA SER A 73 -4.33 18.15 10.38
C SER A 73 -3.37 18.78 9.34
N GLN A 74 -2.07 18.48 9.41
CA GLN A 74 -1.09 18.99 8.44
C GLN A 74 -1.28 18.38 7.05
N LEU A 75 -1.64 17.11 7.02
CA LEU A 75 -1.80 16.32 5.81
C LEU A 75 -3.05 16.72 5.02
N ASN A 76 -4.09 17.24 5.67
CA ASN A 76 -5.31 17.68 5.00
C ASN A 76 -5.07 18.80 3.95
N SER A 77 -3.90 19.47 4.02
CA SER A 77 -3.49 20.52 3.08
C SER A 77 -2.67 20.03 1.87
N TYR A 78 -2.24 18.76 1.83
CA TYR A 78 -1.32 18.23 0.82
C TYR A 78 -2.02 17.79 -0.48
N TYR A 79 -1.35 18.02 -1.61
CA TYR A 79 -1.79 17.60 -2.96
C TYR A 79 -0.78 16.66 -3.61
N PRO A 80 -1.21 15.57 -4.29
CA PRO A 80 -2.59 15.08 -4.41
C PRO A 80 -3.15 14.51 -3.10
N ALA A 81 -4.48 14.37 -3.04
CA ALA A 81 -5.21 13.95 -1.85
C ALA A 81 -4.64 12.63 -1.27
N LEU A 82 -4.36 12.66 0.02
CA LEU A 82 -3.81 11.52 0.75
C LEU A 82 -4.84 10.41 0.92
N LYS A 83 -4.35 9.17 0.92
CA LYS A 83 -5.12 8.03 1.36
C LYS A 83 -4.67 7.64 2.76
N LEU A 84 -5.46 8.05 3.75
CA LEU A 84 -5.32 7.53 5.11
C LEU A 84 -5.67 6.04 5.07
N VAL A 85 -4.78 5.21 5.58
CA VAL A 85 -5.01 3.78 5.71
C VAL A 85 -5.30 3.52 7.17
N THR A 86 -6.53 3.12 7.45
CA THR A 86 -6.97 2.75 8.80
C THR A 86 -6.78 1.25 9.01
N ASP A 87 -6.83 0.79 10.26
CA ASP A 87 -6.77 -0.65 10.58
C ASP A 87 -7.82 -1.47 9.81
N GLN A 88 -8.99 -0.89 9.53
CA GLN A 88 -10.08 -1.54 8.78
C GLN A 88 -9.73 -1.77 7.30
N ASP A 89 -8.95 -0.87 6.69
CA ASP A 89 -8.48 -1.02 5.31
C ASP A 89 -7.45 -2.14 5.16
N LEU A 90 -6.76 -2.50 6.26
CA LEU A 90 -5.81 -3.60 6.27
C LEU A 90 -6.53 -4.95 6.25
N GLU A 91 -7.65 -5.08 6.97
CA GLU A 91 -8.43 -6.33 7.05
C GLU A 91 -9.19 -6.67 5.76
N LEU A 92 -9.65 -5.67 5.01
CA LEU A 92 -10.31 -5.87 3.71
C LEU A 92 -9.40 -6.57 2.68
N SER A 93 -8.08 -6.44 2.80
CA SER A 93 -7.13 -7.05 1.87
C SER A 93 -6.94 -8.57 2.04
N ASP A 94 -7.39 -9.14 3.16
CA ASP A 94 -7.31 -10.58 3.44
C ASP A 94 -8.50 -11.39 2.87
N LYS A 95 -9.58 -10.73 2.42
CA LYS A 95 -10.78 -11.43 1.90
C LYS A 95 -10.80 -11.75 0.40
N ASP A 96 -9.87 -11.20 -0.39
CA ASP A 96 -9.86 -11.32 -1.85
C ASP A 96 -8.94 -12.42 -2.41
N THR A 97 -8.52 -13.40 -1.59
CA THR A 97 -7.73 -14.54 -2.07
C THR A 97 -8.53 -15.84 -1.92
N PRO A 98 -9.07 -16.45 -3.00
CA PRO A 98 -9.46 -17.85 -2.97
C PRO A 98 -8.17 -18.68 -2.86
N GLY A 99 -8.16 -19.61 -1.91
CA GLY A 99 -7.05 -20.56 -1.69
C GLY A 99 -6.84 -21.51 -2.86
#